data_AF-A0A1Y3X0H0-F1
#
_entry.id   AF-A0A1Y3X0H0-F1
#
_cell.length_a   1.000
_cell.length_b   1.000
_cell.length_c   1.000
_cell.angle_alpha   90.00
_cell.angle_beta   90.00
_cell.angle_gamma   90.00
#
_symmetry.space_group_name_H-M   'P 1'
#
loop_
_entity.id
_entity.type
_entity.pdbx_description
1 polymer ?
#
loop_
_entity_poly.entity_id
_entity_poly.type
_entity_poly.pdbx_seq_one_letter_code
_entity_poly.pdbx_strand_id
1 'polypeptide(L)' 'MYERIKKLGDSYQHPLESVWFLSSSYNATFICNMLKQEMTDKDHVFVGELKADSDVQGWLPKSFWDWFKSEKQ' A
#
# COMPACT_ATOMS: atom_id res chain seq x y z
N MET A 1 12.18 6.33 -3.36
CA MET A 1 10.77 6.12 -2.94
C MET A 1 10.08 4.86 -3.53
N TYR A 2 9.81 4.73 -4.85
CA TYR A 2 9.05 3.56 -5.37
C TYR A 2 9.68 2.19 -5.08
N GLU A 3 11.00 2.07 -5.24
CA GLU A 3 11.71 0.83 -4.90
C GLU A 3 11.69 0.51 -3.40
N ARG A 4 11.57 1.55 -2.55
CA ARG A 4 11.40 1.36 -1.11
C ARG A 4 10.01 0.81 -0.79
N ILE A 5 8.97 1.33 -1.44
CA ILE A 5 7.59 0.85 -1.32
C ILE A 5 7.50 -0.64 -1.66
N LYS A 6 8.08 -1.06 -2.80
CA LYS A 6 8.09 -2.47 -3.22
C LYS A 6 8.79 -3.41 -2.23
N LYS A 7 9.80 -2.93 -1.51
CA LYS A 7 10.54 -3.72 -0.50
C LYS A 7 9.83 -3.82 0.85
N LEU A 8 8.79 -3.02 1.08
CA LEU A 8 8.04 -2.99 2.33
C LEU A 8 6.87 -3.98 2.35
N GLY A 9 6.54 -4.62 1.23
CA GLY A 9 5.50 -5.64 1.12
C GLY A 9 5.99 -6.90 0.44
N ASP A 10 5.35 -8.02 0.74
CA ASP A 10 5.57 -9.31 0.09
C ASP A 10 5.01 -9.32 -1.34
N SER A 11 3.90 -8.59 -1.52
CA SER A 11 3.25 -8.34 -2.80
C SER A 11 2.70 -6.91 -2.85
N TYR A 12 2.47 -6.38 -4.05
CA TYR A 12 1.98 -5.02 -4.23
C TYR A 12 1.11 -4.85 -5.46
N GLN A 13 0.30 -3.78 -5.46
CA GLN A 13 -0.43 -3.27 -6.61
C GLN A 13 -0.21 -1.75 -6.73
N HIS A 14 -0.10 -1.28 -7.97
CA HIS A 14 0.06 0.15 -8.30
C HIS A 14 -1.01 0.56 -9.32
N PRO A 15 -2.29 0.64 -8.92
CA PRO A 15 -3.38 0.87 -9.86
C PRO A 15 -3.53 2.33 -10.32
N LEU A 16 -2.95 3.30 -9.59
CA LEU A 16 -2.99 4.74 -9.90
C LEU A 16 -1.61 5.35 -9.66
N GLU A 17 -1.25 6.41 -10.38
CA GLU A 17 0.10 7.01 -10.37
C GLU A 17 0.69 7.23 -8.96
N SER A 18 -0.10 7.74 -8.01
CA SER A 18 0.35 8.04 -6.64
C SER A 18 -0.23 7.13 -5.56
N VAL A 19 -0.85 5.99 -5.92
CA VAL A 19 -1.49 5.09 -4.96
C VAL A 19 -0.88 3.70 -5.06
N TRP A 20 -0.34 3.23 -3.94
CA TRP A 20 0.25 1.91 -3.80
C TRP A 20 -0.52 1.12 -2.74
N PHE A 21 -0.77 -0.15 -3.05
CA PHE A 21 -1.29 -1.11 -2.10
C PHE A 21 -0.22 -2.18 -1.88
N LEU A 22 -0.01 -2.54 -0.62
CA LEU A 22 1.01 -3.49 -0.19
C LEU A 22 0.34 -4.54 0.69
N SER A 23 0.70 -5.81 0.48
CA SER A 23 0.51 -6.85 1.50
C SER A 23 1.77 -6.90 2.34
N SER A 24 1.64 -6.69 3.65
CA SER A 24 2.79 -6.56 4.54
C SER A 24 2.41 -6.93 5.98
N SER A 25 3.38 -7.45 6.72
CA SER A 25 3.28 -7.65 8.17
C SER A 25 3.58 -6.38 8.97
N TYR A 26 4.01 -5.29 8.31
CA TYR A 26 4.30 -4.02 8.96
C TYR A 26 3.04 -3.16 9.14
N ASN A 27 2.96 -2.47 10.28
CA ASN A 27 1.91 -1.48 10.51
C ASN A 27 2.20 -0.15 9.79
N ALA A 28 1.17 0.69 9.69
CA ALA A 28 1.24 1.99 9.03
C ALA A 28 2.35 2.90 9.58
N THR A 29 2.57 2.91 10.91
CA THR A 29 3.62 3.71 11.56
C THR A 29 5.01 3.32 11.06
N PHE A 30 5.30 2.02 11.01
CA PHE A 30 6.58 1.52 10.53
C PHE A 30 6.81 1.90 9.06
N ILE A 31 5.80 1.68 8.21
CA ILE A 31 5.86 2.02 6.78
C ILE A 31 6.10 3.52 6.61
N CYS A 32 5.33 4.38 7.30
CA CYS A 32 5.52 5.83 7.26
C CYS A 32 6.95 6.24 7.62
N ASN A 33 7.50 5.69 8.71
CA ASN A 33 8.87 6.00 9.14
C ASN A 33 9.91 5.58 8.09
N MET A 34 9.71 4.46 7.41
CA MET A 34 10.60 3.99 6.36
C MET A 34 10.51 4.83 5.10
N LEU A 35 9.31 5.31 4.74
CA LEU A 35 9.11 6.21 3.61
C LEU A 35 9.67 7.61 3.89
N LYS A 36 9.54 8.10 5.12
CA LYS A 36 10.05 9.42 5.54
C LYS A 36 11.56 9.58 5.32
N GLN A 37 12.33 8.49 5.37
CA GLN A 37 13.77 8.52 5.09
C GLN A 37 14.11 8.82 3.62
N GLU A 38 13.14 8.66 2.72
CA GLU A 38 13.28 8.88 1.27
C GLU A 38 12.58 10.17 0.82
N MET A 39 11.98 10.92 1.75
CA MET A 39 11.16 12.09 1.50
C MET A 39 11.89 13.37 1.89
N THR A 40 11.55 14.47 1.22
CA THR A 40 11.92 15.84 1.59
C THR A 40 10.81 16.48 2.41
N ASP A 41 11.09 17.64 3.03
CA ASP A 41 10.11 18.38 3.85
C ASP A 41 8.89 18.89 3.06
N LYS A 42 8.91 18.81 1.73
CA LYS A 42 7.79 19.21 0.86
C LYS A 42 6.88 18.04 0.48
N ASP A 43 7.32 16.82 0.73
CA ASP A 43 6.59 15.62 0.34
C ASP A 43 5.56 15.25 1.39
N HIS A 44 4.42 14.73 0.93
CA HIS A 44 3.32 14.33 1.78
C HIS A 44 2.95 12.89 1.46
N VAL A 45 2.73 12.08 2.49
CA VAL A 45 2.30 10.69 2.35
C VAL A 45 1.20 10.37 3.35
N PHE A 46 0.24 9.58 2.91
CA PHE A 46 -0.78 8.99 3.74
C PHE A 46 -0.63 7.46 3.68
N VAL A 47 -0.59 6.82 4.85
CA VAL A 47 -0.53 5.36 4.97
C VAL A 47 -1.70 4.91 5.83
N GLY A 48 -2.57 4.08 5.27
CA GLY A 48 -3.71 3.48 5.95
C GLY A 48 -3.63 1.96 5.86
N GLU A 49 -4.19 1.29 6.86
CA GLU A 49 -4.31 -0.16 6.91
C GLU A 49 -5.71 -0.58 6.44
N LEU A 50 -5.77 -1.54 5.50
CA LEU A 50 -7.02 -2.18 5.09
C LEU A 50 -7.06 -3.58 5.71
N LYS A 51 -8.01 -3.82 6.61
CA LYS A 51 -8.16 -5.10 7.29
C LYS A 51 -8.99 -6.08 6.47
N ALA A 52 -8.84 -7.37 6.77
CA ALA A 52 -9.58 -8.44 6.10
C ALA A 52 -11.12 -8.25 6.18
N ASP A 53 -11.60 -7.67 7.28
CA ASP A 53 -13.01 -7.38 7.56
C ASP A 53 -13.47 -5.97 7.14
N SER A 54 -12.58 -5.18 6.54
CA SER A 54 -12.95 -3.84 6.06
C SER A 54 -14.00 -3.92 4.95
N ASP A 55 -15.10 -3.17 5.11
CA ASP A 55 -16.08 -2.93 4.06
C ASP A 55 -15.47 -1.99 3.01
N VAL A 56 -15.19 -2.53 1.83
CA VAL A 56 -14.48 -1.82 0.77
C VAL A 56 -15.24 -1.94 -0.55
N GLN A 57 -15.38 -0.82 -1.25
CA GLN A 57 -15.96 -0.76 -2.59
C GLN A 57 -15.24 0.30 -3.41
N GLY A 58 -15.15 0.09 -4.72
CA GLY A 58 -14.47 1.02 -5.61
C GLY A 58 -14.36 0.48 -7.04
N TRP A 59 -13.91 1.34 -7.95
CA TRP A 59 -13.91 1.07 -9.38
C TRP A 59 -12.46 0.89 -9.90
N LEU A 60 -11.62 0.25 -9.09
CA LEU A 60 -10.25 -0.09 -9.47
C LEU A 60 -10.21 -1.24 -10.49
N PRO A 61 -9.12 -1.38 -11.26
CA PRO A 61 -8.98 -2.45 -12.24
C PRO A 61 -9.20 -3.85 -11.65
N LYS A 62 -9.70 -4.78 -12.47
CA LYS A 62 -9.96 -6.17 -12.06
C LYS A 62 -8.75 -6.84 -11.40
N SER A 63 -7.54 -6.57 -11.90
CA SER A 63 -6.28 -7.11 -11.36
C SER A 63 -6.05 -6.76 -9.89
N PHE A 64 -6.42 -5.54 -9.48
CA PHE A 64 -6.33 -5.13 -8.09
C PHE A 64 -7.27 -5.95 -7.21
N TRP A 65 -8.53 -6.12 -7.64
CA TRP A 65 -9.53 -6.86 -6.86
C TRP A 65 -9.22 -8.35 -6.77
N ASP A 66 -8.68 -8.94 -7.84
CA ASP A 66 -8.24 -10.33 -7.85
C ASP A 66 -7.08 -10.52 -6.85
N TRP A 67 -6.08 -9.62 -6.87
CA TRP A 67 -4.98 -9.61 -5.90
C TRP A 67 -5.47 -9.41 -4.46
N PHE A 68 -6.32 -8.40 -4.22
CA PHE A 68 -6.83 -8.10 -2.88
C PHE A 68 -7.60 -9.27 -2.26
N LYS A 69 -8.34 -10.04 -3.08
CA LYS A 69 -9.03 -11.25 -2.63
C LYS A 69 -8.07 -12.41 -2.34
N SER A 70 -6.94 -12.52 -3.04
CA SER A 70 -5.95 -13.57 -2.76
C SER A 70 -5.15 -13.28 -1.49
N GLU A 71 -4.92 -12.01 -1.15
CA GLU A 71 -4.24 -11.61 0.10
C GLU A 71 -5.14 -11.71 1.35
N LYS A 72 -6.47 -11.79 1.17
CA LYS A 72 -7.44 -11.99 2.27
C LYS A 72 -7.59 -13.45 2.73
N GLN A 73 -7.09 -14.42 1.95
CA GLN A 73 -7.20 -15.85 2.26
C GLN A 73 -6.08 -16.29 3.21
#